data_AF-A0A9N9XER2-F1
#
_entry.id   AF-A0A9N9XER2-F1
#
_cell.length_a   1.000
_cell.length_b   1.000
_cell.length_c   1.000
_cell.angle_alpha   90.00
_cell.angle_beta   90.00
_cell.angle_gamma   90.00
#
_symmetry.space_group_name_H-M   'P 1'
#
loop_
_entity.id
_entity.type
_entity.pdbx_description
1 polymer ?
#
loop_
_entity_poly.entity_id
_entity_poly.type
_entity_poly.pdbx_seq_one_letter_code
_entity_poly.pdbx_strand_id
1 'polypeptide(L)'
;MGSKDKSIGETLKNIFKRNKGALGSFGSRSEVLIINDELLKDLGKDSPINTRLRILKEYSTRVAENKLENTAVEKLWSAIEDLFSSEYSTEVRHLAFHFLQCLLRGQLNLNDLNEIMRAIFFHFITQHNHPEDIIQRFDLLNILTQNGISLLHFEEKVGRFLLNWLPDISQAGKIEEYLTMLDNLVRYNAAYLDDEVISGFIQHICVLCCSSSSKTVQSCLQIMSSIVAYSNMPPESLPKFIGALCRTVNVEEYCMLSWTVRYELVN
;
A
#
# COMPACT_ATOMS: atom_id res chain seq x y z
N MET A 1 15.62 52.88 39.92
CA MET A 1 15.61 51.67 40.78
C MET A 1 14.14 51.30 40.97
N GLY A 2 13.50 50.45 40.16
CA GLY A 2 13.81 49.03 39.86
C GLY A 2 13.39 48.20 41.08
N SER A 3 12.47 47.22 41.07
CA SER A 3 11.63 46.58 40.05
C SER A 3 10.38 46.06 40.80
N LYS A 4 9.18 46.20 40.22
CA LYS A 4 7.99 45.51 40.71
C LYS A 4 7.97 44.11 40.08
N ASP A 5 8.22 43.09 40.89
CA ASP A 5 7.94 41.69 40.57
C ASP A 5 6.44 41.53 40.32
N LYS A 6 6.04 41.62 39.05
CA LYS A 6 4.75 41.11 38.60
C LYS A 6 4.88 39.60 38.50
N SER A 7 4.21 38.93 39.43
CA SER A 7 4.13 37.48 39.52
C SER A 7 3.86 36.85 38.14
N ILE A 8 4.74 35.92 37.77
CA ILE A 8 4.69 35.13 36.53
C ILE A 8 3.31 34.50 36.30
N GLY A 9 2.57 34.22 37.38
CA GLY A 9 1.20 33.68 37.34
C GLY A 9 0.15 34.64 36.75
N GLU A 10 0.31 35.96 36.89
CA GLU A 10 -0.61 36.94 36.31
C GLU A 10 -0.38 37.13 34.81
N THR A 11 0.88 37.07 34.38
CA THR A 11 1.25 37.14 32.96
C THR A 11 0.72 35.93 32.20
N LEU A 12 0.79 34.72 32.80
CA LEU A 12 0.25 33.49 32.21
C LEU A 12 -1.29 33.50 32.11
N LYS A 13 -2.01 34.00 33.12
CA LYS A 13 -3.48 34.13 33.05
C LYS A 13 -3.94 35.09 31.96
N ASN A 14 -3.19 36.17 31.71
CA ASN A 14 -3.51 37.13 30.65
C ASN A 14 -3.21 36.58 29.25
N ILE A 15 -2.21 35.73 29.09
CA ILE A 15 -1.94 35.01 27.82
C ILE A 15 -3.05 33.99 27.54
N PHE A 16 -3.50 33.23 28.55
CA PHE A 16 -4.58 32.25 28.39
C PHE A 16 -5.97 32.87 28.13
N LYS A 17 -6.24 34.07 28.65
CA LYS A 17 -7.49 34.79 28.34
C LYS A 17 -7.49 35.46 26.97
N ARG A 18 -6.32 35.87 26.46
CA ARG A 18 -6.18 36.58 25.18
C ARG A 18 -6.19 35.64 23.96
N ASN A 19 -5.99 34.33 24.17
CA ASN A 19 -6.14 33.29 23.15
C ASN A 19 -7.57 32.71 23.01
N LYS A 20 -8.55 33.15 23.80
CA LYS A 20 -9.95 32.71 23.65
C LYS A 20 -10.70 33.37 22.49
N GLY A 21 -10.09 34.32 21.78
CA GLY A 21 -10.71 35.05 20.66
C GLY A 21 -10.02 34.91 19.30
N ALA A 22 -8.99 34.05 19.17
CA ALA A 22 -8.20 33.93 17.95
C ALA A 22 -7.75 32.48 17.63
N LEU A 23 -8.50 31.48 18.06
CA LEU A 23 -8.50 30.17 17.38
C LEU A 23 -9.72 30.12 16.48
N GLY A 24 -9.55 30.66 15.26
CA GLY A 24 -10.38 30.24 14.15
C GLY A 24 -10.20 28.73 13.97
N SER A 25 -11.31 28.00 14.09
CA SER A 25 -11.60 26.75 13.38
C SER A 25 -10.39 25.87 13.02
N PHE A 26 -9.77 25.23 14.00
CA PHE A 26 -8.93 24.05 13.75
C PHE A 26 -9.43 22.92 14.65
N GLY A 27 -10.11 21.97 14.01
CA GLY A 27 -10.85 20.89 14.65
C GLY A 27 -12.26 20.83 14.09
N SER A 28 -12.41 20.62 12.77
CA SER A 28 -13.59 19.93 12.30
C SER A 28 -13.65 18.64 13.12
N ARG A 29 -14.69 18.48 13.95
CA ARG A 29 -15.04 17.15 14.43
C ARG A 29 -15.28 16.35 13.16
N SER A 30 -14.39 15.43 12.80
CA SER A 30 -14.71 14.43 11.78
C SER A 30 -15.95 13.72 12.29
N GLU A 31 -17.11 14.06 11.74
CA GLU A 31 -18.35 13.37 12.03
C GLU A 31 -18.16 11.92 11.60
N VAL A 32 -18.43 10.99 12.52
CA VAL A 32 -18.39 9.57 12.21
C VAL A 32 -19.48 9.32 11.17
N LEU A 33 -19.10 8.78 10.01
CA LEU A 33 -20.03 8.42 8.97
C LEU A 33 -20.76 7.13 9.37
N ILE A 34 -22.06 7.28 9.60
CA ILE A 34 -22.96 6.18 9.96
C ILE A 34 -23.47 5.52 8.68
N ILE A 35 -23.34 4.20 8.61
CA ILE A 35 -23.82 3.38 7.49
C ILE A 35 -25.15 2.77 7.91
N ASN A 36 -26.24 3.41 7.51
CA ASN A 36 -27.58 2.99 7.91
C ASN A 36 -28.04 1.72 7.16
N ASP A 37 -29.04 1.03 7.72
CA ASP A 37 -29.54 -0.24 7.18
C ASP A 37 -30.24 -0.09 5.82
N GLU A 38 -30.83 1.08 5.55
CA GLU A 38 -31.45 1.38 4.25
C GLU A 38 -30.41 1.43 3.13
N LEU A 39 -29.28 2.11 3.37
CA LEU A 39 -28.15 2.13 2.45
C LEU A 39 -27.60 0.73 2.19
N LEU A 40 -27.45 -0.10 3.24
CA LEU A 40 -26.95 -1.47 3.11
C LEU A 40 -27.91 -2.35 2.33
N LYS A 41 -29.22 -2.18 2.54
CA LYS A 41 -30.25 -2.89 1.78
C LYS A 41 -30.21 -2.50 0.29
N ASP A 42 -30.11 -1.21 -0.01
CA ASP A 42 -30.04 -0.72 -1.39
C ASP A 42 -28.72 -1.08 -2.09
N LEU A 43 -27.64 -1.25 -1.33
CA LEU A 43 -26.34 -1.70 -1.81
C LEU A 43 -26.25 -3.22 -1.95
N GLY A 44 -27.07 -3.98 -1.23
CA GLY A 44 -27.03 -5.44 -1.20
C GLY A 44 -27.47 -6.11 -2.50
N LYS A 45 -27.17 -7.41 -2.62
CA LYS A 45 -27.41 -8.24 -3.81
C LYS A 45 -28.86 -8.30 -4.31
N ASP A 46 -29.83 -8.06 -3.43
CA ASP A 46 -31.26 -8.11 -3.77
C ASP A 46 -31.74 -6.82 -4.46
N SER A 47 -30.89 -5.80 -4.54
CA SER A 47 -31.19 -4.51 -5.16
C SER A 47 -30.79 -4.46 -6.64
N PRO A 48 -31.51 -3.69 -7.49
CA PRO A 48 -31.14 -3.55 -8.89
C PRO A 48 -29.70 -3.04 -9.06
N ILE A 49 -28.95 -3.64 -9.98
CA ILE A 49 -27.52 -3.32 -10.18
C ILE A 49 -27.27 -1.82 -10.34
N ASN A 50 -28.10 -1.11 -11.11
CA ASN A 50 -27.94 0.34 -11.31
C ASN A 50 -28.05 1.15 -10.02
N THR A 51 -28.89 0.72 -9.07
CA THR A 51 -29.00 1.34 -7.74
C THR A 51 -27.70 1.15 -6.97
N ARG A 52 -27.17 -0.08 -6.96
CA ARG A 52 -25.91 -0.43 -6.30
C ARG A 52 -24.75 0.39 -6.86
N LEU A 53 -24.60 0.45 -8.19
CA LEU A 53 -23.55 1.23 -8.86
C LEU A 53 -23.64 2.74 -8.57
N ARG A 54 -24.86 3.29 -8.48
CA ARG A 54 -25.07 4.69 -8.09
C ARG A 54 -24.56 4.95 -6.66
N ILE A 55 -24.88 4.05 -5.73
CA ILE A 55 -24.45 4.15 -4.33
C ILE A 55 -22.92 4.07 -4.22
N LEU A 56 -22.29 3.10 -4.90
CA LEU A 56 -20.82 2.97 -4.92
C LEU A 56 -20.16 4.29 -5.36
N LYS A 57 -20.66 4.92 -6.42
CA LYS A 57 -20.14 6.21 -6.90
C LYS A 57 -20.34 7.33 -5.87
N GLU A 58 -21.53 7.46 -5.31
CA GLU A 58 -21.86 8.52 -4.36
C GLU A 58 -21.05 8.41 -3.06
N TYR A 59 -20.82 7.19 -2.58
CA TYR A 59 -20.18 6.95 -1.29
C TYR A 59 -18.65 6.81 -1.36
N SER A 60 -18.05 6.64 -2.55
CA SER A 60 -16.59 6.49 -2.70
C SER A 60 -15.81 7.62 -2.03
N THR A 61 -16.20 8.88 -2.26
CA THR A 61 -15.56 10.03 -1.59
C THR A 61 -15.81 10.04 -0.09
N ARG A 62 -17.05 9.73 0.33
CA ARG A 62 -17.43 9.77 1.76
C ARG A 62 -16.64 8.76 2.59
N VAL A 63 -16.48 7.53 2.11
CA VAL A 63 -15.71 6.49 2.83
C VAL A 63 -14.19 6.74 2.83
N ALA A 64 -13.70 7.52 1.86
CA ALA A 64 -12.29 7.91 1.79
C ALA A 64 -11.94 9.07 2.74
N GLU A 65 -12.89 9.96 3.02
CA GLU A 65 -12.67 11.20 3.77
C GLU A 65 -13.14 11.15 5.23
N ASN A 66 -13.99 10.17 5.59
CA ASN A 66 -14.62 10.11 6.91
C ASN A 66 -14.25 8.84 7.68
N LYS A 67 -14.16 8.99 8.99
CA LYS A 67 -14.11 7.86 9.91
C LYS A 67 -15.44 7.13 9.89
N LEU A 68 -15.43 5.81 9.76
CA LEU A 68 -16.64 5.02 9.82
C LEU A 68 -16.96 4.58 11.24
N GLU A 69 -18.23 4.28 11.49
CA GLU A 69 -18.64 3.61 12.72
C GLU A 69 -18.07 2.19 12.81
N ASN A 70 -18.02 1.65 14.03
CA ASN A 70 -17.61 0.27 14.26
C ASN A 70 -18.45 -0.68 13.39
N THR A 71 -17.83 -1.72 12.84
CA THR A 71 -18.44 -2.74 11.96
C THR A 71 -18.87 -2.28 10.56
N ALA A 72 -18.74 -0.98 10.24
CA ALA A 72 -19.17 -0.47 8.93
C ALA A 72 -18.40 -1.09 7.77
N VAL A 73 -17.10 -1.33 7.93
CA VAL A 73 -16.25 -1.94 6.89
C VAL A 73 -16.73 -3.36 6.57
N GLU A 74 -17.04 -4.14 7.60
CA GLU A 74 -17.57 -5.51 7.50
C GLU A 74 -18.92 -5.53 6.79
N LYS A 75 -19.83 -4.62 7.17
CA LYS A 75 -21.16 -4.51 6.56
C LYS A 75 -21.07 -4.10 5.09
N LEU A 76 -20.22 -3.10 4.78
CA LEU A 76 -20.01 -2.64 3.40
C LEU A 76 -19.37 -3.74 2.55
N TRP A 77 -18.37 -4.46 3.07
CA TRP A 77 -17.76 -5.60 2.40
C TRP A 77 -18.81 -6.67 2.07
N SER A 78 -19.58 -7.10 3.07
CA SER A 78 -20.64 -8.10 2.91
C SER A 78 -21.70 -7.70 1.87
N ALA A 79 -21.97 -6.39 1.74
CA ALA A 79 -22.93 -5.87 0.77
C ALA A 79 -22.41 -5.82 -0.68
N ILE A 80 -21.09 -5.86 -0.90
CA ILE A 80 -20.48 -5.66 -2.23
C ILE A 80 -19.64 -6.84 -2.71
N GLU A 81 -19.32 -7.82 -1.86
CA GLU A 81 -18.43 -8.94 -2.20
C GLU A 81 -18.89 -9.71 -3.44
N ASP A 82 -20.20 -9.87 -3.64
CA ASP A 82 -20.75 -10.54 -4.82
C ASP A 82 -20.43 -9.82 -6.13
N LEU A 83 -20.23 -8.50 -6.11
CA LEU A 83 -19.95 -7.69 -7.31
C LEU A 83 -18.60 -8.01 -7.94
N PHE A 84 -17.73 -8.77 -7.27
CA PHE A 84 -16.45 -9.21 -7.82
C PHE A 84 -16.54 -10.54 -8.58
N SER A 85 -17.72 -11.17 -8.62
CA SER A 85 -17.90 -12.44 -9.31
C SER A 85 -17.82 -12.30 -10.84
N SER A 86 -17.50 -13.41 -11.50
CA SER A 86 -17.48 -13.52 -12.97
C SER A 86 -18.84 -13.27 -13.65
N GLU A 87 -19.94 -13.23 -12.89
CA GLU A 87 -21.28 -12.96 -13.41
C GLU A 87 -21.46 -11.48 -13.80
N TYR A 88 -20.63 -10.60 -13.25
CA TYR A 88 -20.68 -9.16 -13.51
C TYR A 88 -19.65 -8.72 -14.54
N SER A 89 -19.98 -7.67 -15.30
CA SER A 89 -19.07 -7.09 -16.29
C SER A 89 -17.85 -6.46 -15.63
N THR A 90 -16.77 -6.33 -16.41
CA THR A 90 -15.51 -5.71 -15.98
C THR A 90 -15.74 -4.31 -15.41
N GLU A 91 -16.63 -3.51 -16.01
CA GLU A 91 -16.95 -2.16 -15.52
C GLU A 91 -17.60 -2.18 -14.13
N VAL A 92 -18.47 -3.16 -13.87
CA VAL A 92 -19.10 -3.33 -12.56
C VAL A 92 -18.06 -3.73 -11.53
N ARG A 93 -17.24 -4.75 -11.83
CA ARG A 93 -16.19 -5.21 -10.92
C ARG A 93 -15.19 -4.09 -10.63
N HIS A 94 -14.77 -3.34 -11.65
CA HIS A 94 -13.83 -2.22 -11.51
C HIS A 94 -14.39 -1.07 -10.69
N LEU A 95 -15.68 -0.79 -10.78
CA LEU A 95 -16.32 0.20 -9.91
C LEU A 95 -16.37 -0.28 -8.44
N ALA A 96 -16.65 -1.56 -8.21
CA ALA A 96 -16.59 -2.15 -6.87
C ALA A 96 -15.16 -2.10 -6.29
N PHE A 97 -14.14 -2.40 -7.11
CA PHE A 97 -12.73 -2.22 -6.73
C PHE A 97 -12.43 -0.77 -6.37
N HIS A 98 -12.85 0.19 -7.18
CA HIS A 98 -12.64 1.61 -6.90
C HIS A 98 -13.23 2.02 -5.54
N PHE A 99 -14.47 1.62 -5.26
CA PHE A 99 -15.09 1.86 -3.97
C PHE A 99 -14.30 1.22 -2.82
N LEU A 100 -13.88 -0.03 -2.97
CA LEU A 100 -13.10 -0.74 -1.95
C LEU A 100 -11.73 -0.09 -1.72
N GLN A 101 -11.07 0.38 -2.77
CA GLN A 101 -9.84 1.16 -2.67
C GLN A 101 -10.06 2.47 -1.90
N CYS A 102 -11.15 3.19 -2.17
CA CYS A 102 -11.52 4.39 -1.41
C CYS A 102 -11.78 4.08 0.07
N LEU A 103 -12.52 3.00 0.35
CA LEU A 103 -12.79 2.52 1.71
C LEU A 103 -11.49 2.23 2.46
N LEU A 104 -10.58 1.46 1.87
CA LEU A 104 -9.30 1.12 2.49
C LEU A 104 -8.40 2.32 2.72
N ARG A 105 -8.30 3.25 1.74
CA ARG A 105 -7.52 4.48 1.91
C ARG A 105 -8.00 5.29 3.10
N GLY A 106 -9.32 5.48 3.21
CA GLY A 106 -9.91 6.21 4.34
C GLY A 106 -9.57 5.57 5.69
N GLN A 107 -9.80 4.26 5.81
CA GLN A 107 -9.67 3.59 7.11
C GLN A 107 -8.22 3.32 7.51
N LEU A 108 -7.29 3.14 6.56
CA LEU A 108 -5.86 3.01 6.85
C LEU A 108 -5.23 4.34 7.23
N ASN A 109 -5.59 5.45 6.58
CA ASN A 109 -5.11 6.78 6.96
C ASN A 109 -5.49 7.15 8.41
N LEU A 110 -6.59 6.58 8.91
CA LEU A 110 -7.11 6.78 10.25
C LEU A 110 -6.63 5.72 11.26
N ASN A 111 -5.86 4.71 10.81
CA ASN A 111 -5.49 3.52 11.61
C ASN A 111 -6.71 2.81 12.26
N ASP A 112 -7.86 2.83 11.60
CA ASP A 112 -9.13 2.31 12.11
C ASP A 112 -9.55 0.99 11.44
N LEU A 113 -8.81 0.52 10.42
CA LEU A 113 -9.08 -0.77 9.80
C LEU A 113 -8.71 -1.91 10.76
N ASN A 114 -9.70 -2.73 11.12
CA ASN A 114 -9.45 -3.84 12.03
C ASN A 114 -8.63 -4.98 11.39
N GLU A 115 -7.99 -5.74 12.27
CA GLU A 115 -7.08 -6.84 11.98
C GLU A 115 -7.70 -7.94 11.12
N ILE A 116 -8.95 -8.31 11.42
CA ILE A 116 -9.68 -9.37 10.70
C ILE A 116 -9.97 -8.95 9.27
N MET A 117 -10.43 -7.71 9.06
CA MET A 117 -10.70 -7.18 7.74
C MET A 117 -9.44 -7.07 6.90
N ARG A 118 -8.29 -6.74 7.50
CA ARG A 118 -7.00 -6.78 6.79
C ARG A 118 -6.72 -8.18 6.23
N ALA A 119 -6.88 -9.22 7.05
CA ALA A 119 -6.68 -10.61 6.62
C ALA A 119 -7.69 -11.04 5.55
N ILE A 120 -8.97 -10.64 5.68
CA ILE A 120 -10.02 -10.91 4.67
C ILE A 120 -9.67 -10.26 3.33
N PHE A 121 -9.28 -8.99 3.33
CA PHE A 121 -8.94 -8.29 2.09
C PHE A 121 -7.68 -8.85 1.45
N PHE A 122 -6.66 -9.20 2.24
CA PHE A 122 -5.50 -9.88 1.69
C PHE A 122 -5.89 -11.23 1.07
N HIS A 123 -6.71 -12.02 1.75
CA HIS A 123 -7.21 -13.28 1.21
C HIS A 123 -7.94 -13.06 -0.12
N PHE A 124 -8.89 -12.12 -0.17
CA PHE A 124 -9.61 -11.75 -1.38
C PHE A 124 -8.65 -11.39 -2.53
N ILE A 125 -7.66 -10.52 -2.29
CA ILE A 125 -6.65 -10.13 -3.29
C ILE A 125 -5.89 -11.34 -3.85
N THR A 126 -5.55 -12.31 -2.99
CA THR A 126 -4.79 -13.50 -3.40
C THR A 126 -5.63 -14.55 -4.15
N GLN A 127 -6.94 -14.61 -3.88
CA GLN A 127 -7.83 -15.61 -4.49
C GLN A 127 -8.52 -15.10 -5.75
N HIS A 128 -8.78 -13.80 -5.86
CA HIS A 128 -9.41 -13.21 -7.03
C HIS A 128 -8.52 -13.36 -8.25
N ASN A 129 -8.97 -14.06 -9.31
CA ASN A 129 -8.12 -14.47 -10.42
C ASN A 129 -8.57 -14.00 -11.81
N HIS A 130 -9.43 -12.98 -11.89
CA HIS A 130 -9.84 -12.39 -13.17
C HIS A 130 -8.70 -11.57 -13.81
N PRO A 131 -8.24 -11.91 -15.03
CA PRO A 131 -7.10 -11.22 -15.67
C PRO A 131 -7.34 -9.73 -15.91
N GLU A 132 -8.56 -9.35 -16.23
CA GLU A 132 -8.98 -7.97 -16.50
C GLU A 132 -8.86 -7.05 -15.27
N ASP A 133 -8.80 -7.65 -14.07
CA ASP A 133 -8.81 -6.93 -12.79
C ASP A 133 -7.41 -6.82 -12.18
N ILE A 134 -6.37 -7.24 -12.90
CA ILE A 134 -4.98 -7.28 -12.44
C ILE A 134 -4.51 -5.93 -11.88
N ILE A 135 -4.83 -4.83 -12.57
CA ILE A 135 -4.44 -3.48 -12.16
C ILE A 135 -5.17 -3.07 -10.89
N GLN A 136 -6.48 -3.29 -10.84
CA GLN A 136 -7.34 -2.94 -9.70
C GLN A 136 -6.96 -3.73 -8.45
N ARG A 137 -6.64 -5.02 -8.62
CA ARG A 137 -6.17 -5.93 -7.59
C ARG A 137 -4.80 -5.52 -7.05
N PHE A 138 -3.90 -5.10 -7.94
CA PHE A 138 -2.58 -4.61 -7.56
C PHE A 138 -2.65 -3.27 -6.79
N ASP A 139 -3.45 -2.33 -7.27
CA ASP A 139 -3.69 -1.06 -6.58
C ASP A 139 -4.31 -1.27 -5.19
N LEU A 140 -5.21 -2.26 -5.05
CA LEU A 140 -5.78 -2.61 -3.76
C LEU A 140 -4.74 -3.18 -2.79
N LEU A 141 -3.84 -4.05 -3.27
CA LEU A 141 -2.72 -4.55 -2.46
C LEU A 141 -1.77 -3.43 -2.05
N ASN A 142 -1.43 -2.52 -2.96
CA ASN A 142 -0.59 -1.36 -2.65
C ASN A 142 -1.21 -0.52 -1.52
N ILE A 143 -2.52 -0.32 -1.54
CA ILE A 143 -3.21 0.40 -0.45
C ILE A 143 -3.13 -0.40 0.85
N LEU A 144 -3.51 -1.69 0.82
CA LEU A 144 -3.58 -2.54 2.01
C LEU A 144 -2.21 -2.67 2.73
N THR A 145 -1.14 -2.75 1.93
CA THR A 145 0.23 -2.87 2.40
C THR A 145 0.90 -1.53 2.69
N GLN A 146 0.23 -0.40 2.42
CA GLN A 146 0.84 0.92 2.44
C GLN A 146 2.13 0.97 1.62
N ASN A 147 2.05 0.46 0.38
CA ASN A 147 3.17 0.33 -0.56
C ASN A 147 4.31 -0.54 0.01
N GLY A 148 3.97 -1.72 0.51
CA GLY A 148 4.93 -2.72 0.98
C GLY A 148 5.50 -2.49 2.38
N ILE A 149 5.01 -1.47 3.10
CA ILE A 149 5.50 -1.11 4.44
C ILE A 149 4.84 -1.95 5.53
N SER A 150 3.52 -2.15 5.47
CA SER A 150 2.73 -2.77 6.54
C SER A 150 2.10 -4.10 6.12
N LEU A 151 2.59 -5.19 6.71
CA LEU A 151 2.15 -6.56 6.38
C LEU A 151 1.31 -7.24 7.46
N LEU A 152 0.85 -6.47 8.45
CA LEU A 152 0.21 -7.02 9.65
C LEU A 152 -0.90 -8.02 9.30
N HIS A 153 -0.76 -9.26 9.79
CA HIS A 153 -1.63 -10.45 9.62
C HIS A 153 -1.44 -11.30 8.34
N PHE A 154 -0.44 -11.00 7.51
CA PHE A 154 -0.13 -11.78 6.32
C PHE A 154 1.37 -11.75 5.94
N GLU A 155 2.22 -11.50 6.94
CA GLU A 155 3.66 -11.28 6.84
C GLU A 155 4.37 -12.42 6.09
N GLU A 156 4.07 -13.67 6.47
CA GLU A 156 4.70 -14.88 5.92
C GLU A 156 4.21 -15.22 4.50
N LYS A 157 3.07 -14.66 4.07
CA LYS A 157 2.42 -15.04 2.80
C LYS A 157 2.72 -14.08 1.66
N VAL A 158 2.93 -12.79 1.97
CA VAL A 158 3.04 -11.76 0.94
C VAL A 158 4.26 -11.94 0.05
N GLY A 159 5.41 -12.37 0.61
CA GLY A 159 6.65 -12.50 -0.15
C GLY A 159 6.52 -13.51 -1.29
N ARG A 160 6.06 -14.72 -0.96
CA ARG A 160 5.79 -15.77 -1.95
C ARG A 160 4.72 -15.36 -2.96
N PHE A 161 3.66 -14.69 -2.50
CA PHE A 161 2.60 -14.21 -3.40
C PHE A 161 3.15 -13.22 -4.43
N LEU A 162 3.88 -12.18 -3.99
CA LEU A 162 4.46 -11.18 -4.87
C LEU A 162 5.44 -11.79 -5.87
N LEU A 163 6.30 -12.70 -5.42
CA LEU A 163 7.25 -13.41 -6.29
C LEU A 163 6.53 -14.12 -7.44
N ASN A 164 5.47 -14.87 -7.14
CA ASN A 164 4.69 -15.57 -8.15
C ASN A 164 3.90 -14.63 -9.06
N TRP A 165 3.56 -13.44 -8.57
CA TRP A 165 2.68 -12.49 -9.26
C TRP A 165 3.44 -11.53 -10.20
N LEU A 166 4.76 -11.44 -10.07
CA LEU A 166 5.61 -10.55 -10.88
C LEU A 166 5.38 -10.67 -12.39
N PRO A 167 5.26 -11.86 -13.01
CA PRO A 167 5.02 -11.98 -14.45
C PRO A 167 3.74 -11.28 -14.91
N ASP A 168 2.63 -11.47 -14.18
CA ASP A 168 1.33 -10.88 -14.51
C ASP A 168 1.38 -9.35 -14.38
N ILE A 169 2.05 -8.84 -13.34
CA ILE A 169 2.21 -7.40 -13.11
C ILE A 169 3.09 -6.75 -14.17
N SER A 170 4.14 -7.45 -14.60
CA SER A 170 4.99 -7.02 -15.71
C SER A 170 4.19 -6.92 -17.01
N GLN A 171 3.36 -7.94 -17.32
CA GLN A 171 2.50 -7.94 -18.49
C GLN A 171 1.43 -6.83 -18.44
N ALA A 172 0.94 -6.50 -17.24
CA ALA A 172 0.00 -5.41 -17.02
C ALA A 172 0.63 -4.00 -17.12
N GLY A 173 1.94 -3.89 -17.34
CA GLY A 173 2.65 -2.62 -17.47
C GLY A 173 2.81 -1.86 -16.14
N LYS A 174 2.76 -2.58 -15.00
CA LYS A 174 2.82 -2.02 -13.63
C LYS A 174 4.13 -2.33 -12.91
N ILE A 175 5.17 -2.64 -13.67
CA ILE A 175 6.46 -3.08 -13.13
C ILE A 175 7.13 -2.01 -12.26
N GLU A 176 7.01 -0.73 -12.60
CA GLU A 176 7.65 0.37 -11.86
C GLU A 176 7.06 0.54 -10.46
N GLU A 177 5.73 0.56 -10.37
CA GLU A 177 5.03 0.60 -9.09
C GLU A 177 5.29 -0.66 -8.27
N TYR A 178 5.37 -1.82 -8.92
CA TYR A 178 5.71 -3.08 -8.26
C TYR A 178 7.12 -3.07 -7.67
N LEU A 179 8.11 -2.60 -8.42
CA LEU A 179 9.49 -2.50 -7.93
C LEU A 179 9.59 -1.54 -6.74
N THR A 180 8.83 -0.45 -6.76
CA THR A 180 8.75 0.49 -5.62
C THR A 180 8.20 -0.21 -4.36
N MET A 181 7.11 -0.97 -4.50
CA MET A 181 6.54 -1.73 -3.39
C MET A 181 7.50 -2.82 -2.89
N LEU A 182 8.18 -3.54 -3.81
CA LEU A 182 9.14 -4.58 -3.49
C LEU A 182 10.35 -4.03 -2.72
N ASP A 183 10.83 -2.86 -3.09
CA ASP A 183 11.93 -2.19 -2.41
C ASP A 183 11.57 -1.86 -0.95
N ASN A 184 10.36 -1.35 -0.72
CA ASN A 184 9.84 -1.13 0.63
C ASN A 184 9.63 -2.45 1.39
N LEU A 185 9.11 -3.48 0.73
CA LEU A 185 8.96 -4.81 1.33
C LEU A 185 10.29 -5.31 1.89
N VAL A 186 11.37 -5.23 1.10
CA VAL A 186 12.70 -5.65 1.55
C VAL A 186 13.18 -4.77 2.71
N ARG A 187 13.09 -3.44 2.59
CA ARG A 187 13.57 -2.51 3.63
C ARG A 187 12.88 -2.66 4.98
N TYR A 188 11.57 -2.86 4.99
CA TYR A 188 10.76 -2.85 6.21
C TYR A 188 10.43 -4.25 6.74
N ASN A 189 10.47 -5.27 5.87
CA ASN A 189 9.90 -6.58 6.18
C ASN A 189 10.82 -7.76 5.83
N ALA A 190 12.13 -7.53 5.60
CA ALA A 190 13.09 -8.60 5.27
C ALA A 190 13.08 -9.79 6.25
N ALA A 191 12.77 -9.57 7.53
CA ALA A 191 12.69 -10.64 8.53
C ALA A 191 11.63 -11.71 8.23
N TYR A 192 10.64 -11.40 7.39
CA TYR A 192 9.57 -12.31 6.97
C TYR A 192 9.80 -12.93 5.59
N LEU A 193 10.91 -12.59 4.92
CA LEU A 193 11.26 -13.10 3.60
C LEU A 193 12.27 -14.23 3.77
N ASP A 194 11.86 -15.45 3.41
CA ASP A 194 12.74 -16.61 3.42
C ASP A 194 13.76 -16.58 2.25
N ASP A 195 14.78 -17.43 2.35
CA ASP A 195 15.86 -17.53 1.37
C ASP A 195 15.33 -17.85 -0.05
N GLU A 196 14.28 -18.68 -0.17
CA GLU A 196 13.69 -19.02 -1.46
C GLU A 196 13.05 -17.79 -2.13
N VAL A 197 12.32 -16.99 -1.34
CA VAL A 197 11.68 -15.75 -1.79
C VAL A 197 12.72 -14.72 -2.19
N ILE A 198 13.76 -14.51 -1.37
CA ILE A 198 14.85 -13.58 -1.67
C ILE A 198 15.61 -14.01 -2.93
N SER A 199 16.00 -15.30 -3.04
CA SER A 199 16.64 -15.84 -4.23
C SER A 199 15.78 -15.66 -5.49
N GLY A 200 14.47 -15.88 -5.37
CA GLY A 200 13.50 -15.64 -6.44
C GLY A 200 13.48 -14.17 -6.89
N PHE A 201 13.38 -13.23 -5.94
CA PHE A 201 13.42 -11.81 -6.26
C PHE A 201 14.73 -11.40 -6.93
N ILE A 202 15.88 -11.84 -6.40
CA ILE A 202 17.20 -11.57 -7.00
C ILE A 202 17.24 -12.05 -8.44
N GLN A 203 16.73 -13.26 -8.72
CA GLN A 203 16.71 -13.79 -10.08
C GLN A 203 15.90 -12.89 -11.03
N HIS A 204 14.71 -12.46 -10.65
CA HIS A 204 13.89 -11.58 -11.50
C HIS A 204 14.52 -10.19 -11.67
N ILE A 205 15.05 -9.61 -10.60
CA ILE A 205 15.73 -8.31 -10.62
C ILE A 205 16.94 -8.34 -11.55
N CYS A 206 17.76 -9.40 -11.49
CA CYS A 206 18.92 -9.55 -12.36
C CYS A 206 18.53 -9.63 -13.85
N VAL A 207 17.40 -10.28 -14.16
CA VAL A 207 16.87 -10.33 -15.54
C VAL A 207 16.40 -8.96 -16.01
N LEU A 208 15.69 -8.22 -15.15
CA LEU A 208 15.23 -6.87 -15.44
C LEU A 208 16.41 -5.91 -15.69
N CYS A 209 17.49 -6.01 -14.90
CA CYS A 209 18.73 -5.26 -15.12
C CYS A 209 19.35 -5.45 -16.51
N CYS A 210 19.10 -6.58 -17.17
CA CYS A 210 19.74 -6.89 -18.46
C CYS A 210 18.93 -6.45 -19.69
N SER A 211 17.62 -6.23 -19.55
CA SER A 211 16.71 -6.14 -20.71
C SER A 211 15.61 -5.08 -20.60
N SER A 212 15.66 -4.24 -19.57
CA SER A 212 14.59 -3.26 -19.29
C SER A 212 15.00 -1.82 -19.58
N SER A 213 14.03 -0.92 -19.42
CA SER A 213 14.26 0.52 -19.52
C SER A 213 15.22 1.04 -18.44
N SER A 214 15.84 2.19 -18.69
CA SER A 214 16.74 2.85 -17.75
C SER A 214 16.16 2.98 -16.34
N LYS A 215 14.93 3.47 -16.26
CA LYS A 215 14.22 3.67 -15.00
C LYS A 215 14.06 2.36 -14.23
N THR A 216 13.65 1.29 -14.92
CA THR A 216 13.51 -0.04 -14.34
C THR A 216 14.83 -0.55 -13.80
N VAL A 217 15.92 -0.38 -14.54
CA VAL A 217 17.28 -0.80 -14.11
C VAL A 217 17.70 -0.04 -12.84
N GLN A 218 17.43 1.27 -12.75
CA GLN A 218 17.72 2.06 -11.56
C GLN A 218 16.94 1.56 -10.33
N SER A 219 15.65 1.28 -10.48
CA SER A 219 14.84 0.70 -9.40
C SER A 219 15.33 -0.70 -9.00
N CYS A 220 15.74 -1.52 -9.96
CA CYS A 220 16.37 -2.81 -9.67
C CYS A 220 17.65 -2.67 -8.84
N LEU A 221 18.53 -1.71 -9.19
CA LEU A 221 19.75 -1.45 -8.41
C LEU A 221 19.45 -0.95 -7.00
N GLN A 222 18.40 -0.13 -6.83
CA GLN A 222 17.94 0.29 -5.49
C GLN A 222 17.50 -0.90 -4.65
N ILE A 223 16.72 -1.83 -5.23
CA ILE A 223 16.31 -3.04 -4.52
C ILE A 223 17.52 -3.93 -4.20
N MET A 224 18.49 -4.04 -5.10
CA MET A 224 19.73 -4.77 -4.83
C MET A 224 20.48 -4.21 -3.62
N SER A 225 20.57 -2.87 -3.50
CA SER A 225 21.11 -2.20 -2.30
C SER A 225 20.29 -2.55 -1.05
N SER A 226 18.96 -2.47 -1.12
CA SER A 226 18.07 -2.83 -0.01
C SER A 226 18.24 -4.30 0.41
N ILE A 227 18.42 -5.23 -0.53
CA ILE A 227 18.65 -6.65 -0.23
C ILE A 227 19.95 -6.81 0.56
N VAL A 228 21.03 -6.16 0.15
CA VAL A 228 22.32 -6.20 0.85
C VAL A 228 22.23 -5.56 2.24
N ALA A 229 21.52 -4.45 2.37
CA ALA A 229 21.43 -3.70 3.61
C ALA A 229 20.50 -4.34 4.66
N TYR A 230 19.42 -4.99 4.23
CA TYR A 230 18.33 -5.41 5.13
C TYR A 230 18.05 -6.91 5.18
N SER A 231 18.53 -7.69 4.20
CA SER A 231 18.26 -9.14 4.14
C SER A 231 19.54 -9.97 4.17
N ASN A 232 19.41 -11.24 4.56
CA ASN A 232 20.50 -12.20 4.43
C ASN A 232 20.45 -12.80 3.03
N MET A 233 21.28 -12.30 2.11
CA MET A 233 21.32 -12.84 0.75
C MET A 233 21.84 -14.29 0.75
N PRO A 234 21.09 -15.24 0.16
CA PRO A 234 21.55 -16.62 0.04
C PRO A 234 22.83 -16.72 -0.81
N PRO A 235 23.85 -17.52 -0.40
CA PRO A 235 25.12 -17.62 -1.13
C PRO A 235 24.98 -18.06 -2.59
N GLU A 236 23.97 -18.88 -2.89
CA GLU A 236 23.63 -19.35 -4.24
C GLU A 236 23.19 -18.24 -5.19
N SER A 237 22.67 -17.13 -4.64
CA SER A 237 22.20 -15.97 -5.42
C SER A 237 23.33 -14.99 -5.75
N LEU A 238 24.46 -15.06 -5.01
CA LEU A 238 25.60 -14.17 -5.16
C LEU A 238 26.19 -14.12 -6.60
N PRO A 239 26.39 -15.25 -7.32
CA PRO A 239 26.94 -15.19 -8.67
C PRO A 239 26.05 -14.43 -9.66
N LYS A 240 24.73 -14.60 -9.57
CA LYS A 240 23.76 -13.87 -10.41
C LYS A 240 23.78 -12.38 -10.07
N PHE A 241 23.77 -12.07 -8.77
CA PHE A 241 23.80 -10.71 -8.24
C PHE A 241 25.05 -9.94 -8.71
N ILE A 242 26.24 -10.52 -8.53
CA ILE A 242 27.50 -9.94 -9.01
C ILE A 242 27.48 -9.81 -10.54
N GLY A 243 27.00 -10.83 -11.25
CA GLY A 243 26.91 -10.83 -12.70
C GLY A 243 26.03 -9.69 -13.26
N ALA A 244 24.98 -9.29 -12.55
CA ALA A 244 24.17 -8.14 -12.90
C ALA A 244 24.92 -6.82 -12.62
N LEU A 245 25.50 -6.66 -11.43
CA LEU A 245 26.27 -5.46 -11.06
C LEU A 245 27.46 -5.20 -11.99
N CYS A 246 28.20 -6.24 -12.36
CA CYS A 246 29.33 -6.13 -13.28
C CYS A 246 28.90 -5.66 -14.68
N ARG A 247 27.65 -5.85 -15.08
CA ARG A 247 27.15 -5.32 -16.35
C ARG A 247 26.71 -3.87 -16.19
N THR A 248 25.92 -3.57 -15.17
CA THR A 248 25.35 -2.23 -14.96
C THR A 248 26.42 -1.19 -14.61
N VAL A 249 27.51 -1.59 -13.94
CA VAL A 249 28.63 -0.68 -13.63
C VAL A 249 29.35 -0.17 -14.89
N ASN A 250 29.30 -0.93 -15.99
CA ASN A 250 29.89 -0.53 -17.27
C ASN A 250 28.96 0.37 -18.11
N VAL A 251 27.78 0.70 -17.59
CA VAL A 251 26.83 1.63 -18.22
C VAL A 251 26.90 2.97 -17.50
N GLU A 252 27.27 4.03 -18.22
CA GLU A 252 27.51 5.37 -17.66
C GLU A 252 26.35 5.87 -16.80
N GLU A 253 25.11 5.62 -17.23
CA GLU A 253 23.89 6.07 -16.56
C GLU A 253 23.67 5.47 -15.16
N TYR A 254 24.18 4.26 -14.89
CA TYR A 254 23.99 3.56 -13.61
C TYR A 254 25.29 3.23 -12.89
N CYS A 255 26.42 3.69 -13.40
CA CYS A 255 27.74 3.38 -12.88
C CYS A 255 27.87 3.73 -11.39
N MET A 256 27.44 4.94 -11.00
CA MET A 256 27.51 5.40 -9.60
C MET A 256 26.64 4.55 -8.66
N LEU A 257 25.39 4.27 -9.06
CA LEU A 257 24.48 3.42 -8.27
C LEU A 257 25.06 2.01 -8.12
N SER A 258 25.58 1.43 -9.20
CA SER A 258 26.17 0.09 -9.19
C SER A 258 27.41 0.00 -8.30
N TRP A 259 28.23 1.06 -8.26
CA TRP A 259 29.37 1.17 -7.36
C TRP A 259 28.96 1.21 -5.89
N THR A 260 27.89 1.94 -5.55
CA THR A 260 27.35 1.98 -4.19
C THR A 260 26.92 0.59 -3.74
N VAL A 261 26.11 -0.12 -4.55
CA VAL A 261 25.66 -1.48 -4.20
C VAL A 261 26.84 -2.44 -4.06
N ARG A 262 27.83 -2.34 -4.95
CA ARG A 262 29.06 -3.14 -4.85
C ARG A 262 29.80 -2.87 -3.55
N TYR A 263 29.90 -1.60 -3.13
CA TYR A 263 30.58 -1.23 -1.90
C TYR A 263 29.86 -1.78 -0.68
N GLU A 264 28.53 -1.69 -0.64
CA GLU A 264 27.68 -2.27 0.41
C GLU A 264 27.82 -3.79 0.47
N LEU A 265 27.98 -4.47 -0.67
CA LEU A 265 28.10 -5.94 -0.70
C LEU A 265 29.39 -6.45 -0.06
N VAL A 266 30.46 -5.65 -0.06
CA VAL A 266 31.81 -6.06 0.37
C VAL A 266 32.10 -5.68 1.82
N ASN A 267 31.33 -4.75 2.40
CA ASN A 267 31.53 -4.24 3.75
C ASN A 267 30.41 -4.70 4.69
#